data_AF-A0A7G1IVI7-F1
#
_entry.id   AF-A0A7G1IVI7-F1
#
_cell.length_a   1.000
_cell.length_b   1.000
_cell.length_c   1.000
_cell.angle_alpha   90.00
_cell.angle_beta   90.00
_cell.angle_gamma   90.00
#
_symmetry.space_group_name_H-M   'P 1'
#
loop_
_entity.id
_entity.type
_entity.pdbx_description
1 polymer ?
#
loop_
_entity_poly.entity_id
_entity_poly.type
_entity_poly.pdbx_seq_one_letter_code
_entity_poly.pdbx_strand_id
1 'polypeptide(L)'
;MFEIFKSYQFNQEKARAYGFVKNGEVWTNSCQILEGDFVMVLSITADNVRFQVFDQEMGDLYPQVHMESMTGSFVGNVREACLEILYQIRKACFDVQDYICSQTKRIVTQVQEKYGNQLEYLWEKSPDTAVLRHEGNQKWYAVLMKISWDKLEKGREGLVEAVNLKHDQVADLLSKKGFIQPFI
;
A
#
# COMPACT_ATOMS: atom_id res chain seq x y z
N MET A 1 8.28 5.82 4.68
CA MET A 1 7.63 4.88 5.61
C MET A 1 6.11 5.07 5.76
N PHE A 2 5.55 6.29 5.90
CA PHE A 2 4.08 6.48 6.05
C PHE A 2 3.25 6.52 4.75
N GLU A 3 3.91 6.61 3.60
CA GLU A 3 3.21 6.70 2.30
C GLU A 3 2.37 5.46 1.99
N ILE A 4 2.62 4.32 2.64
CA ILE A 4 1.91 3.07 2.38
C ILE A 4 0.39 3.15 2.68
N PHE A 5 -0.07 4.10 3.51
CA PHE A 5 -1.49 4.29 3.83
C PHE A 5 -2.15 5.44 3.07
N LYS A 6 -1.40 6.21 2.28
CA LYS A 6 -1.88 7.48 1.70
C LYS A 6 -3.09 7.32 0.77
N SER A 7 -3.12 6.23 0.01
CA SER A 7 -4.21 5.92 -0.93
C SER A 7 -5.21 4.93 -0.34
N TYR A 8 -5.31 4.89 0.99
CA TYR A 8 -6.13 3.96 1.73
C TYR A 8 -6.98 4.70 2.78
N GLN A 9 -8.23 4.31 2.90
CA GLN A 9 -9.15 4.80 3.92
C GLN A 9 -9.26 3.77 5.05
N PHE A 10 -9.10 4.26 6.28
CA PHE A 10 -9.23 3.41 7.46
C PHE A 10 -10.68 2.91 7.62
N ASN A 11 -10.86 1.59 7.69
CA ASN A 11 -12.15 0.96 7.89
C ASN A 11 -12.30 0.55 9.35
N GLN A 12 -13.14 1.28 10.09
CA GLN A 12 -13.35 1.07 11.53
C GLN A 12 -13.96 -0.30 11.86
N GLU A 13 -14.80 -0.86 10.98
CA GLU A 13 -15.42 -2.17 11.19
C GLU A 13 -14.37 -3.29 11.06
N LYS A 14 -13.57 -3.24 9.99
CA LYS A 14 -12.46 -4.16 9.76
C LYS A 14 -11.40 -4.06 10.85
N ALA A 15 -11.04 -2.85 11.26
CA ALA A 15 -10.08 -2.63 12.34
C ALA A 15 -10.54 -3.23 13.67
N ARG A 16 -11.82 -3.06 14.01
CA ARG A 16 -12.40 -3.68 15.20
C ARG A 16 -12.37 -5.21 15.11
N ALA A 17 -12.69 -5.79 13.95
CA ALA A 17 -12.63 -7.23 13.72
C ALA A 17 -11.19 -7.77 13.79
N TYR A 18 -10.20 -6.99 13.36
CA TYR A 18 -8.78 -7.32 13.47
C TYR A 18 -8.24 -7.27 14.91
N GLY A 19 -8.90 -6.52 15.80
CA GLY A 19 -8.53 -6.41 17.21
C GLY A 19 -8.01 -5.03 17.62
N PHE A 20 -8.23 -3.97 16.83
CA PHE A 20 -7.98 -2.61 17.31
C PHE A 20 -8.98 -2.20 18.39
N VAL A 21 -8.48 -1.54 19.43
CA VAL A 21 -9.28 -0.96 20.51
C VAL A 21 -9.39 0.54 20.31
N LYS A 22 -10.61 1.07 20.38
CA LYS A 22 -10.87 2.51 20.23
C LYS A 22 -10.84 3.20 21.60
N ASN A 23 -9.94 4.17 21.76
CA ASN A 23 -9.79 5.02 22.93
C ASN A 23 -9.97 6.49 22.52
N GLY A 24 -11.18 7.02 22.66
CA GLY A 24 -11.52 8.35 22.14
C GLY A 24 -11.44 8.39 20.61
N GLU A 25 -10.57 9.26 20.08
CA GLU A 25 -10.32 9.40 18.64
C GLU A 25 -9.21 8.48 18.12
N VAL A 26 -8.51 7.77 19.00
CA VAL A 26 -7.35 6.95 18.65
C VAL A 26 -7.71 5.48 18.67
N TRP A 27 -7.34 4.75 17.62
CA TRP A 27 -7.41 3.30 17.56
C TRP A 27 -6.03 2.71 17.81
N THR A 28 -5.93 1.81 18.78
CA THR A 28 -4.67 1.19 19.19
C THR A 28 -4.70 -0.32 19.03
N ASN A 29 -3.61 -0.88 18.54
CA ASN A 29 -3.35 -2.33 18.51
C ASN A 29 -1.87 -2.59 18.77
N SER A 30 -1.53 -3.75 19.30
CA SER A 30 -0.15 -4.16 19.53
C SER A 30 0.09 -5.56 18.98
N CYS A 31 1.31 -5.80 18.54
CA CYS A 31 1.75 -7.09 18.02
C CYS A 31 3.21 -7.33 18.41
N GLN A 32 3.55 -8.60 18.60
CA GLN A 32 4.92 -9.04 18.81
C GLN A 32 5.63 -9.19 17.47
N ILE A 33 6.90 -8.79 17.41
CA ILE A 33 7.77 -8.95 16.25
C ILE A 33 9.09 -9.59 16.68
N LEU A 34 9.80 -10.20 15.73
CA LEU A 34 11.07 -10.91 15.96
C LEU A 34 10.99 -11.91 17.13
N GLU A 35 10.12 -12.92 16.98
CA GLU A 35 9.94 -14.00 17.98
C GLU A 35 9.55 -13.53 19.40
N GLY A 36 9.10 -12.28 19.54
CA GLY A 36 8.66 -11.72 20.82
C GLY A 36 9.69 -10.82 21.50
N ASP A 37 10.87 -10.63 20.90
CA ASP A 37 11.90 -9.72 21.43
C ASP A 37 11.43 -8.26 21.46
N PHE A 38 10.51 -7.91 20.57
CA PHE A 38 9.95 -6.57 20.49
C PHE A 38 8.42 -6.59 20.43
N VAL A 39 7.83 -5.51 20.95
CA VAL A 39 6.40 -5.21 20.78
C VAL A 39 6.26 -3.92 19.99
N MET A 40 5.52 -4.01 18.89
CA MET A 40 5.11 -2.86 18.10
C MET A 40 3.71 -2.43 18.52
N VAL A 41 3.58 -1.16 18.90
CA VAL A 41 2.29 -0.53 19.25
C VAL A 41 1.91 0.44 18.14
N LEU A 42 0.75 0.21 17.53
CA LEU A 42 0.20 1.05 16.47
C LEU A 42 -0.89 1.96 17.03
N SER A 43 -0.90 3.21 16.56
CA SER A 43 -1.90 4.23 16.87
C SER A 43 -2.40 4.85 15.57
N ILE A 44 -3.70 4.73 15.32
CA ILE A 44 -4.36 5.27 14.12
C ILE A 44 -5.36 6.35 14.54
N THR A 45 -5.27 7.52 13.93
CA THR A 45 -6.25 8.60 14.00
C THR A 45 -6.89 8.82 12.63
N ALA A 46 -7.82 9.77 12.52
CA ALA A 46 -8.45 10.11 11.23
C ALA A 46 -7.43 10.49 10.14
N ASP A 47 -6.35 11.17 10.54
CA ASP A 47 -5.40 11.78 9.60
C ASP A 47 -4.04 11.08 9.56
N ASN A 48 -3.75 10.16 10.50
CA ASN A 48 -2.39 9.67 10.67
C ASN A 48 -2.33 8.24 11.22
N VAL A 49 -1.33 7.49 10.75
CA VAL A 49 -0.92 6.19 11.29
C VAL A 49 0.45 6.36 11.92
N ARG A 50 0.59 6.02 13.19
CA ARG A 50 1.85 6.07 13.95
C ARG A 50 2.14 4.70 14.56
N PHE A 51 3.42 4.41 14.78
CA PHE A 51 3.83 3.25 15.55
C PHE A 51 5.02 3.57 16.44
N GLN A 52 5.16 2.80 17.51
CA GLN A 52 6.30 2.77 18.40
C GLN A 52 6.73 1.33 18.59
N VAL A 53 8.02 1.10 18.79
CA VAL A 53 8.60 -0.23 19.04
C VAL A 53 9.23 -0.22 20.42
N PHE A 54 8.96 -1.25 21.21
CA PHE A 54 9.50 -1.42 22.55
C PHE A 54 10.28 -2.72 22.62
N ASP A 55 11.48 -2.65 23.17
CA ASP A 55 12.29 -3.82 23.51
C ASP A 55 11.65 -4.52 24.72
N GLN A 56 11.40 -5.83 24.63
CA GLN A 56 10.75 -6.58 25.70
C GLN A 56 11.71 -7.01 26.81
N GLU A 57 13.01 -7.09 26.53
CA GLU A 57 14.01 -7.43 27.54
C GLU A 57 14.18 -6.28 28.53
N MET A 58 14.31 -5.05 28.01
CA MET A 58 14.52 -3.85 28.84
C MET A 58 13.23 -3.09 29.15
N GLY A 59 12.15 -3.33 28.39
CA GLY A 59 10.89 -2.59 28.51
C GLY A 59 10.95 -1.17 27.95
N ASP A 60 12.05 -0.81 27.28
CA ASP A 60 12.33 0.54 26.83
C ASP A 60 11.89 0.79 25.38
N LEU A 61 11.61 2.06 25.08
CA LEU A 61 11.35 2.49 23.72
C LEU A 61 12.59 2.28 22.85
N TYR A 62 12.40 1.72 21.66
CA TYR A 62 13.42 1.50 20.65
C TYR A 62 13.27 2.50 19.48
N PRO A 63 13.71 3.76 19.63
CA PRO A 63 13.49 4.82 18.63
C PRO A 63 14.32 4.67 17.34
N GLN A 64 15.33 3.79 17.35
CA GLN A 64 16.31 3.62 16.25
C GLN A 64 15.63 3.22 14.94
N VAL A 65 14.48 2.55 15.00
CA VAL A 65 13.69 2.21 13.79
C VAL A 65 13.29 3.44 12.99
N HIS A 66 13.16 4.62 13.61
CA HIS A 66 12.80 5.87 12.95
C HIS A 66 14.01 6.71 12.49
N MET A 67 15.24 6.34 12.87
CA MET A 67 16.45 7.13 12.60
C MET A 67 17.13 6.69 11.29
N GLU A 68 16.96 7.45 10.20
CA GLU A 68 17.57 7.13 8.90
C GLU A 68 19.10 6.96 8.95
N SER A 69 19.79 7.64 9.88
CA SER A 69 21.23 7.53 10.09
C SER A 69 21.70 6.15 10.60
N MET A 70 20.81 5.35 11.17
CA MET A 70 21.12 4.01 11.67
C MET A 70 20.89 2.96 10.59
N THR A 71 21.96 2.36 10.07
CA THR A 71 21.91 1.41 8.93
C THR A 71 22.47 0.02 9.27
N GLY A 72 22.69 -0.28 10.56
CA GLY A 72 23.15 -1.60 11.00
C GLY A 72 22.14 -2.71 10.68
N SER A 73 22.63 -3.93 10.44
CA SER A 73 21.82 -5.10 10.05
C SER A 73 20.69 -5.40 11.04
N PHE A 74 20.96 -5.29 12.34
CA PHE A 74 19.96 -5.50 13.39
C PHE A 74 18.77 -4.53 13.28
N VAL A 75 19.04 -3.22 13.21
CA VAL A 75 18.00 -2.19 13.02
C VAL A 75 17.25 -2.42 11.70
N GLY A 76 17.95 -2.88 10.67
CA GLY A 76 17.37 -3.28 9.39
C GLY A 76 16.30 -4.36 9.55
N ASN A 77 16.62 -5.45 10.25
CA ASN A 77 15.68 -6.55 10.49
C ASN A 77 14.45 -6.09 11.31
N VAL A 78 14.65 -5.25 12.33
CA VAL A 78 13.52 -4.70 13.11
C VAL A 78 12.60 -3.86 12.23
N ARG A 79 13.18 -3.02 11.34
CA ARG A 79 12.40 -2.22 10.39
C ARG A 79 11.63 -3.07 9.40
N GLU A 80 12.25 -4.13 8.88
CA GLU A 80 11.60 -5.06 7.95
C GLU A 80 10.40 -5.74 8.63
N ALA A 81 10.57 -6.25 9.85
CA ALA A 81 9.48 -6.83 10.61
C ALA A 81 8.34 -5.82 10.91
N CYS A 82 8.67 -4.57 11.24
CA CYS A 82 7.66 -3.52 11.39
C CYS A 82 6.88 -3.28 10.08
N LEU A 83 7.58 -3.28 8.94
CA LEU A 83 6.99 -3.04 7.63
C LEU A 83 6.01 -4.15 7.24
N GLU A 84 6.35 -5.42 7.52
CA GLU A 84 5.46 -6.56 7.30
C GLU A 84 4.15 -6.41 8.07
N ILE A 85 4.21 -6.05 9.35
CA ILE A 85 3.04 -5.77 10.17
C ILE A 85 2.19 -4.63 9.59
N LEU A 86 2.83 -3.52 9.19
CA LEU A 86 2.11 -2.40 8.60
C LEU A 86 1.37 -2.81 7.32
N TYR A 87 1.97 -3.65 6.48
CA TYR A 87 1.32 -4.18 5.29
C TYR A 87 0.14 -5.10 5.61
N GLN A 88 0.29 -5.97 6.61
CA GLN A 88 -0.81 -6.82 7.09
C GLN A 88 -1.98 -5.98 7.59
N ILE A 89 -1.71 -4.97 8.42
CA ILE A 89 -2.74 -4.07 8.97
C ILE A 89 -3.40 -3.26 7.86
N ARG A 90 -2.64 -2.73 6.90
CA ARG A 90 -3.21 -2.04 5.73
C ARG A 90 -4.19 -2.95 4.99
N LYS A 91 -3.77 -4.18 4.67
CA LYS A 91 -4.59 -5.15 3.96
C LYS A 91 -5.86 -5.52 4.74
N ALA A 92 -5.73 -5.69 6.05
CA ALA A 92 -6.82 -6.15 6.89
C ALA A 92 -7.79 -5.04 7.30
N CYS A 93 -7.29 -3.83 7.58
CA CYS A 93 -8.02 -2.77 8.27
C CYS A 93 -8.31 -1.54 7.40
N PHE A 94 -7.77 -1.46 6.19
CA PHE A 94 -7.98 -0.33 5.30
C PHE A 94 -8.62 -0.76 3.98
N ASP A 95 -9.43 0.12 3.42
CA ASP A 95 -9.95 0.02 2.06
C ASP A 95 -9.15 0.93 1.14
N VAL A 96 -9.02 0.57 -0.14
CA VAL A 96 -8.39 1.46 -1.12
C VAL A 96 -9.27 2.71 -1.25
N GLN A 97 -8.67 3.90 -1.10
CA GLN A 97 -9.35 5.18 -1.26
C GLN A 97 -9.91 5.31 -2.68
N ASP A 98 -11.07 5.95 -2.80
CA ASP A 98 -11.85 6.00 -4.04
C ASP A 98 -11.02 6.31 -5.29
N TYR A 99 -11.21 5.45 -6.29
CA TYR A 99 -10.69 5.65 -7.63
C TYR A 99 -11.34 6.89 -8.26
N ILE A 100 -10.57 7.69 -9.00
CA ILE A 100 -11.08 8.82 -9.79
C ILE A 100 -12.13 8.31 -10.79
N CYS A 101 -11.87 7.14 -11.40
CA CYS A 101 -12.69 6.58 -12.45
C CYS A 101 -13.46 5.35 -11.96
N SER A 102 -14.78 5.32 -12.22
CA SER A 102 -15.61 4.13 -12.00
C SER A 102 -15.12 2.90 -12.77
N GLN A 103 -14.45 3.11 -13.91
CA GLN A 103 -13.80 2.05 -14.68
C GLN A 103 -12.72 1.32 -13.88
N THR A 104 -11.89 2.05 -13.13
CA THR A 104 -10.81 1.48 -12.33
C THR A 104 -11.39 0.58 -11.25
N LYS A 105 -12.43 1.04 -10.54
CA LYS A 105 -13.17 0.24 -9.56
C LYS A 105 -13.66 -1.07 -10.17
N ARG A 106 -14.31 -0.99 -11.34
CA ARG A 106 -14.81 -2.17 -12.07
C ARG A 106 -13.69 -3.15 -12.44
N ILE A 107 -12.55 -2.65 -12.92
CA ILE A 107 -11.40 -3.51 -13.29
C ILE A 107 -10.86 -4.23 -12.05
N VAL A 108 -10.65 -3.52 -10.94
CA VAL A 108 -10.11 -4.11 -9.70
C VAL A 108 -11.06 -5.16 -9.13
N THR A 109 -12.37 -4.87 -9.09
CA THR A 109 -13.39 -5.85 -8.68
C THR A 109 -13.35 -7.10 -9.55
N GLN A 110 -13.31 -6.95 -10.88
CA GLN A 110 -13.24 -8.10 -11.79
C GLN A 110 -11.96 -8.93 -11.63
N VAL A 111 -10.82 -8.28 -11.38
CA VAL A 111 -9.56 -8.98 -11.13
C VAL A 111 -9.64 -9.81 -9.84
N GLN A 112 -10.18 -9.22 -8.77
CA GLN A 112 -10.37 -9.92 -7.49
C GLN A 112 -11.33 -11.11 -7.64
N GLU A 113 -12.46 -10.94 -8.32
CA GLU A 113 -13.46 -11.99 -8.51
C GLU A 113 -12.95 -13.14 -9.39
N LYS A 114 -12.22 -12.80 -10.46
CA LYS A 114 -11.79 -13.80 -11.46
C LYS A 114 -10.49 -14.50 -11.10
N TYR A 115 -9.55 -13.78 -10.48
CA TYR A 115 -8.19 -14.27 -10.25
C TYR A 115 -7.77 -14.26 -8.78
N GLY A 116 -8.58 -13.74 -7.87
CA GLY A 116 -8.23 -13.62 -6.45
C GLY A 116 -7.19 -12.54 -6.15
N ASN A 117 -6.62 -11.89 -7.16
CA ASN A 117 -5.51 -10.96 -6.99
C ASN A 117 -5.97 -9.59 -6.48
N GLN A 118 -5.09 -8.95 -5.71
CA GLN A 118 -5.25 -7.60 -5.16
C GLN A 118 -4.15 -6.68 -5.66
N LEU A 119 -4.44 -5.37 -5.66
CA LEU A 119 -3.43 -4.35 -5.93
C LEU A 119 -2.33 -4.37 -4.87
N GLU A 120 -1.08 -4.45 -5.32
CA GLU A 120 0.11 -4.40 -4.48
C GLU A 120 0.84 -3.08 -4.67
N TYR A 121 0.99 -2.31 -3.60
CA TYR A 121 1.68 -1.02 -3.61
C TYR A 121 3.11 -1.23 -3.12
N LEU A 122 4.01 -1.43 -4.08
CA LEU A 122 5.38 -1.86 -3.82
C LEU A 122 6.35 -0.69 -3.55
N TRP A 123 5.97 0.54 -3.88
CA TRP A 123 6.87 1.69 -3.82
C TRP A 123 6.41 2.73 -2.80
N GLU A 124 7.26 3.00 -1.81
CA GLU A 124 7.00 4.06 -0.83
C GLU A 124 6.89 5.45 -1.47
N LYS A 125 7.71 5.74 -2.49
CA LYS A 125 7.71 7.06 -3.16
C LYS A 125 6.61 7.19 -4.22
N SER A 126 5.79 6.16 -4.43
CA SER A 126 4.72 6.16 -5.44
C SER A 126 3.49 5.44 -4.88
N PRO A 127 2.86 6.03 -3.84
CA PRO A 127 1.70 5.43 -3.17
C PRO A 127 0.48 5.32 -4.09
N ASP A 128 0.45 6.09 -5.17
CA ASP A 128 -0.61 6.03 -6.17
C ASP A 128 -0.33 5.02 -7.31
N THR A 129 0.72 4.23 -7.19
CA THR A 129 1.08 3.17 -8.14
C THR A 129 0.96 1.82 -7.46
N ALA A 130 0.19 0.93 -8.07
CA ALA A 130 0.02 -0.44 -7.64
C ALA A 130 0.25 -1.40 -8.80
N VAL A 131 0.69 -2.60 -8.48
CA VAL A 131 0.87 -3.68 -9.45
C VAL A 131 -0.14 -4.79 -9.23
N LEU A 132 -0.41 -5.53 -10.30
CA LEU A 132 -1.03 -6.84 -10.23
C LEU A 132 -0.06 -7.86 -10.78
N ARG A 133 0.06 -9.00 -10.11
CA ARG A 133 1.01 -10.05 -10.47
C ARG A 133 0.42 -11.44 -10.32
N HIS A 134 0.95 -12.37 -11.10
CA HIS A 134 0.55 -13.78 -11.01
C HIS A 134 1.07 -14.40 -9.72
N GLU A 135 0.22 -15.10 -8.98
CA GLU A 135 0.63 -15.76 -7.74
C GLU A 135 1.71 -16.84 -7.97
N GLY A 136 1.60 -17.61 -9.05
CA GLY A 136 2.52 -18.74 -9.28
C GLY A 136 3.97 -18.35 -9.61
N ASN A 137 4.20 -17.20 -10.26
CA ASN A 137 5.55 -16.79 -10.69
C ASN A 137 5.94 -15.36 -10.29
N GLN A 138 5.05 -14.67 -9.56
CA GLN A 138 5.24 -13.33 -9.04
C GLN A 138 5.51 -12.25 -10.11
N LYS A 139 5.35 -12.57 -11.41
CA LYS A 139 5.54 -11.62 -12.51
C LYS A 139 4.35 -10.68 -12.62
N TRP A 140 4.64 -9.40 -12.77
CA TRP A 140 3.61 -8.38 -12.97
C TRP A 140 2.98 -8.52 -14.35
N TYR A 141 1.65 -8.40 -14.40
CA TYR A 141 0.88 -8.36 -15.64
C TYR A 141 0.15 -7.03 -15.83
N ALA A 142 -0.02 -6.25 -14.75
CA ALA A 142 -0.57 -4.90 -14.82
C ALA A 142 0.10 -3.96 -13.83
N VAL A 143 0.10 -2.66 -14.15
CA VAL A 143 0.42 -1.57 -13.25
C VAL A 143 -0.69 -0.53 -13.32
N LEU A 144 -1.41 -0.33 -12.22
CA LEU A 144 -2.35 0.78 -12.04
C LEU A 144 -1.61 1.98 -11.50
N MET A 145 -1.85 3.16 -12.07
CA MET A 145 -1.20 4.40 -11.64
C MET A 145 -2.13 5.59 -11.73
N LYS A 146 -2.10 6.46 -10.71
CA LYS A 146 -2.64 7.82 -10.78
C LYS A 146 -1.52 8.77 -11.21
N ILE A 147 -1.71 9.45 -12.33
CA ILE A 147 -0.71 10.36 -12.93
C ILE A 147 -1.35 11.68 -13.34
N SER A 148 -0.52 12.69 -13.56
CA SER A 148 -0.97 13.93 -14.21
C SER A 148 -1.37 13.67 -15.66
N TRP A 149 -2.48 14.28 -16.11
CA TRP A 149 -2.89 14.27 -17.50
C TRP A 149 -1.80 14.79 -18.45
N ASP A 150 -0.98 15.75 -18.00
CA ASP A 150 0.12 16.34 -18.77
C ASP A 150 1.17 15.29 -19.20
N LYS A 151 1.28 14.16 -18.47
CA LYS A 151 2.14 13.04 -18.87
C LYS A 151 1.60 12.29 -20.09
N LEU A 152 0.30 12.33 -20.32
CA LEU A 152 -0.38 11.66 -21.43
C LEU A 152 -0.64 12.61 -22.59
N GLU A 153 -1.05 13.84 -22.27
CA GLU A 153 -1.46 14.86 -23.22
C GLU A 153 -0.96 16.22 -22.69
N LYS A 154 0.10 16.74 -23.32
CA LYS A 154 0.77 17.96 -22.88
C LYS A 154 -0.20 19.14 -22.84
N GLY A 155 -0.21 19.87 -21.72
CA GLY A 155 -1.07 21.03 -21.50
C GLY A 155 -2.45 20.69 -20.92
N ARG A 156 -2.76 19.41 -20.70
CA ARG A 156 -3.99 19.00 -20.04
C ARG A 156 -3.79 18.90 -18.53
N GLU A 157 -4.61 19.65 -17.80
CA GLU A 157 -4.55 19.69 -16.33
C GLU A 157 -5.33 18.53 -15.68
N GLY A 158 -5.00 18.27 -14.41
CA GLY A 158 -5.69 17.31 -13.56
C GLY A 158 -5.02 15.93 -13.51
N LEU A 159 -5.66 15.01 -12.80
CA LEU A 159 -5.20 13.65 -12.60
C LEU A 159 -6.01 12.66 -13.42
N VAL A 160 -5.36 11.56 -13.80
CA VAL A 160 -5.95 10.44 -14.53
C VAL A 160 -5.43 9.13 -13.95
N GLU A 161 -6.28 8.10 -14.03
CA GLU A 161 -5.90 6.73 -13.72
C GLU A 161 -5.60 5.99 -15.02
N ALA A 162 -4.43 5.37 -15.09
CA ALA A 162 -4.00 4.56 -16.22
C ALA A 162 -3.63 3.15 -15.74
N VAL A 163 -3.92 2.15 -16.59
CA VAL A 163 -3.47 0.78 -16.37
C VAL A 163 -2.52 0.41 -17.50
N ASN A 164 -1.26 0.17 -17.16
CA ASN A 164 -0.30 -0.44 -18.06
C ASN A 164 -0.52 -1.96 -18.03
N LEU A 165 -0.84 -2.56 -19.17
CA LEU A 165 -1.14 -3.99 -19.31
C LEU A 165 -0.13 -4.66 -20.25
N LYS A 166 0.37 -5.82 -19.84
CA LYS A 166 1.11 -6.69 -20.77
C LYS A 166 0.13 -7.36 -21.72
N HIS A 167 0.36 -7.20 -23.01
CA HIS A 167 -0.50 -7.77 -24.06
C HIS A 167 0.33 -8.04 -25.33
N ASP A 168 0.03 -9.13 -26.03
CA ASP A 168 0.80 -9.52 -27.22
C ASP A 168 0.39 -8.73 -28.48
N GLN A 169 -0.83 -8.17 -28.50
CA GLN A 169 -1.38 -7.40 -29.62
C GLN A 169 -1.35 -5.89 -29.37
N VAL A 170 -0.18 -5.34 -29.03
CA VAL A 170 -0.05 -3.90 -28.70
C VAL A 170 -0.43 -3.02 -29.89
N ALA A 171 0.08 -3.34 -31.10
CA ALA A 171 -0.14 -2.53 -32.30
C ALA A 171 -1.63 -2.37 -32.65
N ASP A 172 -2.41 -3.45 -32.56
CA ASP A 172 -3.85 -3.43 -32.84
C ASP A 172 -4.62 -2.57 -31.83
N LEU A 173 -4.21 -2.60 -30.56
CA LEU A 173 -4.85 -1.84 -29.50
C LEU A 173 -4.54 -0.35 -29.59
N LEU A 174 -3.32 0.04 -29.98
CA LEU A 174 -2.93 1.46 -30.12
C LEU A 174 -3.73 2.21 -31.20
N SER A 175 -4.35 1.49 -32.15
CA SER A 175 -5.26 2.09 -33.13
C SER A 175 -6.63 2.49 -32.53
N LYS A 176 -6.96 2.02 -31.33
CA LYS A 176 -8.25 2.23 -30.68
C LYS A 176 -8.18 3.39 -29.69
N LYS A 177 -9.26 4.18 -29.64
CA LYS A 177 -9.40 5.28 -28.67
C LYS A 177 -9.29 4.76 -27.24
N GLY A 178 -8.49 5.44 -26.42
CA GLY A 178 -8.28 5.10 -25.01
C GLY A 178 -7.09 4.20 -24.73
N PHE A 179 -6.39 3.71 -25.77
CA PHE A 179 -5.10 3.06 -25.65
C PHE A 179 -4.00 4.02 -26.04
N ILE A 180 -2.90 3.99 -25.28
CA ILE A 180 -1.74 4.86 -25.46
C ILE A 180 -0.48 4.03 -25.30
N GLN A 181 0.60 4.49 -25.94
CA GLN A 181 1.88 3.82 -25.82
C GLN A 181 2.38 3.91 -24.37
N PRO A 182 2.89 2.81 -23.78
CA PRO A 182 3.39 2.84 -22.42
C PRO A 182 4.60 3.79 -22.31
N PHE A 183 4.60 4.60 -21.24
CA PHE A 183 5.73 5.42 -20.84
C PHE A 183 6.65 4.54 -20.00
N ILE A 184 7.71 4.01 -20.62
CA ILE A 184 8.81 3.33 -19.94
C ILE A 184 10.07 4.15 -20.19
#